data_AF-A0AAU3HW38-F1
#
_entry.id   AF-A0AAU3HW38-F1
#
_cell.length_a   1.000
_cell.length_b   1.000
_cell.length_c   1.000
_cell.angle_alpha   90.00
_cell.angle_beta   90.00
_cell.angle_gamma   90.00
#
_symmetry.space_group_name_H-M   'P 1'
#
loop_
_entity.id
_entity.type
_entity.pdbx_description
1 polymer ?
#
loop_
_entity_poly.entity_id
_entity_poly.type
_entity_poly.pdbx_seq_one_letter_code
_entity_poly.pdbx_strand_id
1 'polypeptide(L)'
;MTGANNFSVSRYGPERAGWTRLFARDSITRRLDWPILLSAVALSAIGAALVYSATRNRTEINQGDPYYFLIRHLMNTGIGFALMIGTVWLGHRTLRTAVPILYGISVFMILLVLTPLGETINGQRNWLVAGGLSLQPAEFIKITIILGMAMLLATRVDAGDKQYPDHRTVLQALGLAAVPMVIVLLMPDLGTIMVAVVIVLGVLLSSGASNRWVFGLIGAGALGAVAAWRLQVLDEYQINRFAAFANPELDPAGVGYNTNQARIAIGSGGLFGTGLGHGSQTTGQFVPEQQTDFVFTVAGEELGFVGAGLILLLLGIILWRACRIARETTELYGTIVAAGIIAWFAFQSFENVGMTLGIMPVAGLPLPFVSYGGSSMFAVWVAIGLLQSIRVQRPMSA
;
A
#
# COMPACT_ATOMS: atom_id res chain seq x y z
N MET A 1 73.27 -11.53 2.35
CA MET A 1 73.04 -10.63 1.20
C MET A 1 71.60 -10.79 0.77
N THR A 2 70.85 -9.72 0.93
CA THR A 2 69.41 -9.54 0.71
C THR A 2 69.07 -9.37 -0.77
N GLY A 3 67.99 -9.98 -1.24
CA GLY A 3 67.38 -9.71 -2.55
C GLY A 3 65.86 -9.84 -2.44
N ALA A 4 65.17 -8.70 -2.49
CA ALA A 4 63.81 -8.49 -2.02
C ALA A 4 62.71 -9.03 -2.95
N ASN A 5 61.67 -9.63 -2.35
CA ASN A 5 60.38 -9.87 -2.99
C ASN A 5 59.66 -8.52 -3.19
N ASN A 6 59.56 -8.08 -4.45
CA ASN A 6 58.77 -6.91 -4.82
C ASN A 6 57.27 -7.24 -4.72
N PHE A 7 56.66 -6.92 -3.58
CA PHE A 7 55.21 -6.78 -3.50
C PHE A 7 54.81 -5.49 -4.24
N SER A 8 54.22 -5.62 -5.43
CA SER A 8 53.60 -4.48 -6.10
C SER A 8 52.34 -4.08 -5.34
N VAL A 9 52.44 -3.07 -4.48
CA VAL A 9 51.28 -2.39 -3.90
C VAL A 9 50.49 -1.78 -5.04
N SER A 10 49.30 -2.34 -5.31
CA SER A 10 48.31 -1.74 -6.20
C SER A 10 48.02 -0.32 -5.72
N ARG A 11 48.57 0.68 -6.42
CA ARG A 11 48.30 2.10 -6.18
C ARG A 11 46.78 2.30 -6.23
N TYR A 12 46.24 2.87 -5.15
CA TYR A 12 44.92 3.51 -5.15
C TYR A 12 44.90 4.53 -6.30
N GLY A 13 44.18 4.19 -7.37
CA GLY A 13 43.86 5.14 -8.43
C GLY A 13 42.98 6.27 -7.86
N PRO A 14 43.07 7.48 -8.42
CA PRO A 14 42.34 8.64 -7.90
C PRO A 14 40.84 8.35 -7.88
N GLU A 15 40.18 8.70 -6.77
CA GLU A 15 38.74 8.59 -6.62
C GLU A 15 38.04 9.33 -7.77
N ARG A 16 37.58 8.58 -8.77
CA ARG A 16 36.83 9.14 -9.90
C ARG A 16 35.50 9.67 -9.38
N ALA A 17 35.22 10.92 -9.74
CA ALA A 17 34.09 11.76 -9.32
C ALA A 17 32.73 11.03 -9.22
N GLY A 18 31.86 11.52 -8.33
CA GLY A 18 30.61 10.88 -7.91
C GLY A 18 29.65 10.44 -9.03
N TRP A 19 29.67 11.12 -10.18
CA TRP A 19 28.84 10.77 -11.34
C TRP A 19 29.27 9.45 -12.01
N THR A 20 30.58 9.19 -12.10
CA THR A 20 31.10 7.92 -12.64
C THR A 20 30.86 6.72 -11.73
N ARG A 21 30.71 6.93 -10.41
CA ARG A 21 30.31 5.87 -9.45
C ARG A 21 28.84 5.46 -9.61
N LEU A 22 27.96 6.38 -10.00
CA LEU A 22 26.54 6.11 -10.27
C LEU A 22 26.33 5.28 -11.54
N PHE A 23 27.28 5.21 -12.48
CA PHE A 23 27.19 4.40 -13.70
C PHE A 23 28.19 3.25 -13.76
N ALA A 24 28.94 3.01 -12.68
CA ALA A 24 29.85 1.86 -12.57
C ALA A 24 29.06 0.53 -12.59
N ARG A 25 29.71 -0.58 -12.99
CA ARG A 25 29.06 -1.92 -13.06
C ARG A 25 28.40 -2.36 -11.74
N ASP A 26 28.87 -1.85 -10.61
CA ASP A 26 28.35 -2.13 -9.26
C ASP A 26 27.46 -1.03 -8.66
N SER A 27 27.06 -0.02 -9.44
CA SER A 27 26.27 1.09 -8.91
C SER A 27 24.87 0.64 -8.43
N ILE A 28 24.44 1.20 -7.30
CA ILE A 28 23.10 0.95 -6.71
C ILE A 28 22.00 1.22 -7.75
N THR A 29 22.16 2.26 -8.55
CA THR A 29 21.20 2.69 -9.58
C THR A 29 21.00 1.67 -10.69
N ARG A 30 22.03 0.90 -11.08
CA ARG A 30 21.90 -0.16 -12.09
C ARG A 30 21.25 -1.42 -11.53
N ARG A 31 21.30 -1.60 -10.20
CA ARG A 31 20.70 -2.73 -9.49
C ARG A 31 19.22 -2.53 -9.17
N LEU A 32 18.71 -1.31 -9.27
CA LEU A 32 17.28 -1.00 -9.11
C LEU A 32 16.44 -1.71 -10.18
N ASP A 33 15.25 -2.16 -9.79
CA ASP A 33 14.23 -2.63 -10.72
C ASP A 33 13.53 -1.43 -11.35
N TRP A 34 14.08 -0.96 -12.48
CA TRP A 34 13.56 0.19 -13.23
C TRP A 34 12.11 0.03 -13.67
N PRO A 35 11.65 -1.14 -14.18
CA PRO A 35 10.23 -1.32 -14.47
C PRO A 35 9.29 -1.04 -13.30
N ILE A 36 9.61 -1.46 -12.07
CA ILE A 36 8.80 -1.09 -10.89
C ILE A 36 8.78 0.43 -10.69
N LEU A 37 9.94 1.07 -10.73
CA LEU A 37 10.04 2.52 -10.48
C LEU A 37 9.32 3.33 -11.53
N LEU A 38 9.52 3.02 -12.82
CA LEU A 38 8.87 3.71 -13.92
C LEU A 38 7.36 3.52 -13.89
N SER A 39 6.88 2.30 -13.58
CA SER A 39 5.44 2.06 -13.43
C SER A 39 4.84 2.83 -12.24
N ALA A 40 5.52 2.86 -11.09
CA ALA A 40 5.05 3.60 -9.92
C ALA A 40 5.02 5.12 -10.17
N VAL A 41 6.08 5.68 -10.80
CA VAL A 41 6.13 7.10 -11.18
C VAL A 41 5.04 7.44 -12.20
N ALA A 42 4.85 6.59 -13.21
CA ALA A 42 3.80 6.78 -14.21
C ALA A 42 2.40 6.76 -13.59
N LEU A 43 2.13 5.83 -12.67
CA LEU A 43 0.87 5.80 -11.92
C LEU A 43 0.67 7.05 -11.07
N SER A 44 1.70 7.54 -10.37
CA SER A 44 1.59 8.79 -9.60
C SER A 44 1.40 10.03 -10.47
N ALA A 45 1.98 10.06 -11.67
CA ALA A 45 1.74 11.14 -12.62
C ALA A 45 0.29 11.11 -13.15
N ILE A 46 -0.23 9.93 -13.49
CA ILE A 46 -1.64 9.75 -13.88
C ILE A 46 -2.56 10.12 -12.71
N GLY A 47 -2.25 9.67 -11.49
CA GLY A 47 -2.96 10.01 -10.26
C GLY A 47 -3.04 11.51 -10.02
N ALA A 48 -1.93 12.23 -10.16
CA ALA A 48 -1.91 13.69 -10.05
C ALA A 48 -2.86 14.36 -11.06
N ALA A 49 -2.87 13.90 -12.31
CA ALA A 49 -3.77 14.42 -13.33
C ALA A 49 -5.25 14.14 -13.01
N LEU A 50 -5.57 12.92 -12.55
CA LEU A 50 -6.94 12.53 -12.17
C LEU A 50 -7.43 13.28 -10.93
N VAL A 51 -6.59 13.44 -9.90
CA VAL A 51 -6.90 14.20 -8.69
C VAL A 51 -7.15 15.66 -9.02
N TYR A 52 -6.32 16.26 -9.87
CA TYR A 52 -6.56 17.62 -10.37
C TYR A 52 -7.92 17.71 -11.06
N SER A 53 -8.20 16.79 -11.99
CA SER A 53 -9.46 16.79 -12.74
C SER A 53 -10.69 16.66 -11.82
N ALA A 54 -10.63 15.73 -10.85
CA ALA A 54 -11.70 15.47 -9.89
C ALA A 54 -12.00 16.66 -8.97
N THR A 55 -10.98 17.46 -8.64
CA THR A 55 -11.08 18.51 -7.61
C THR A 55 -11.19 19.92 -8.16
N ARG A 56 -10.75 20.20 -9.40
CA ARG A 56 -10.60 21.58 -9.92
C ARG A 56 -11.86 22.44 -9.86
N ASN A 57 -13.05 21.83 -9.98
CA ASN A 57 -14.35 22.51 -9.99
C ASN A 57 -15.03 22.51 -8.61
N ARG A 58 -14.36 21.99 -7.57
CA ARG A 58 -14.93 21.84 -6.22
C ARG A 58 -14.46 22.98 -5.30
N THR A 59 -14.98 24.18 -5.54
CA THR A 59 -14.57 25.41 -4.83
C THR A 59 -14.74 25.34 -3.31
N GLU A 60 -15.69 24.53 -2.83
CA GLU A 60 -15.96 24.30 -1.40
C GLU A 60 -14.79 23.65 -0.67
N ILE A 61 -14.19 22.61 -1.25
CA ILE A 61 -13.10 21.85 -0.63
C ILE A 61 -11.71 22.40 -1.00
N ASN A 62 -11.61 23.13 -2.12
CA ASN A 62 -10.36 23.67 -2.64
C ASN A 62 -10.05 25.10 -2.14
N GLN A 63 -10.91 25.68 -1.30
CA GLN A 63 -10.76 27.08 -0.82
C GLN A 63 -10.65 28.09 -1.98
N GLY A 64 -11.27 27.79 -3.12
CA GLY A 64 -11.23 28.61 -4.34
C GLY A 64 -9.98 28.46 -5.23
N ASP A 65 -8.98 27.64 -4.87
CA ASP A 65 -7.80 27.39 -5.70
C ASP A 65 -7.90 26.02 -6.44
N PRO A 66 -8.06 25.99 -7.77
CA PRO A 66 -8.14 24.75 -8.55
C PRO A 66 -6.91 23.83 -8.40
N TYR A 67 -5.76 24.37 -8.01
CA TYR A 67 -4.50 23.61 -7.90
C TYR A 67 -4.23 23.08 -6.50
N TYR A 68 -5.08 23.40 -5.51
CA TYR A 68 -4.85 23.08 -4.10
C TYR A 68 -4.53 21.60 -3.85
N PHE A 69 -5.38 20.68 -4.34
CA PHE A 69 -5.15 19.24 -4.16
C PHE A 69 -4.01 18.71 -5.03
N LEU A 70 -3.82 19.27 -6.23
CA LEU A 70 -2.71 18.87 -7.11
C LEU A 70 -1.36 19.14 -6.45
N ILE A 71 -1.16 20.35 -5.93
CA ILE A 71 0.10 20.74 -5.27
C ILE A 71 0.37 19.84 -4.07
N ARG A 72 -0.65 19.59 -3.23
CA ARG A 72 -0.53 18.68 -2.07
C ARG A 72 -0.23 17.25 -2.50
N HIS A 73 -0.88 16.75 -3.56
CA HIS A 73 -0.63 15.41 -4.07
C HIS A 73 0.81 15.26 -4.60
N LEU A 74 1.31 16.25 -5.33
CA LEU A 74 2.69 16.28 -5.83
C LEU A 74 3.71 16.40 -4.69
N MET A 75 3.46 17.25 -3.69
CA MET A 75 4.29 17.34 -2.49
C MET A 75 4.32 16.00 -1.74
N ASN A 76 3.16 15.38 -1.52
CA ASN A 76 3.08 14.10 -0.83
C ASN A 76 3.79 12.99 -1.60
N THR A 77 3.68 12.99 -2.93
CA THR A 77 4.42 12.09 -3.82
C THR A 77 5.92 12.32 -3.71
N GLY A 78 6.37 13.58 -3.70
CA GLY A 78 7.78 13.95 -3.56
C GLY A 78 8.38 13.51 -2.22
N ILE A 79 7.64 13.71 -1.12
CA ILE A 79 8.03 13.23 0.22
C ILE A 79 8.08 11.69 0.22
N GLY A 80 7.07 11.02 -0.34
CA GLY A 80 7.06 9.56 -0.49
C GLY A 80 8.28 9.06 -1.25
N PHE A 81 8.63 9.70 -2.36
CA PHE A 81 9.82 9.37 -3.15
C PHE A 81 11.12 9.56 -2.34
N ALA A 82 11.21 10.61 -1.51
CA ALA A 82 12.34 10.80 -0.60
C ALA A 82 12.42 9.70 0.47
N LEU A 83 11.28 9.28 1.04
CA LEU A 83 11.20 8.16 1.97
C LEU A 83 11.60 6.83 1.32
N MET A 84 11.24 6.63 0.06
CA MET A 84 11.64 5.48 -0.74
C MET A 84 13.16 5.43 -0.93
N ILE A 85 13.80 6.56 -1.30
CA ILE A 85 15.26 6.68 -1.38
C ILE A 85 15.90 6.37 -0.01
N GLY A 86 15.36 6.94 1.07
CA GLY A 86 15.83 6.66 2.43
C GLY A 86 15.75 5.18 2.80
N THR A 87 14.65 4.52 2.44
CA THR A 87 14.44 3.07 2.68
C THR A 87 15.45 2.22 1.90
N VAL A 88 15.70 2.57 0.63
CA VAL A 88 16.72 1.89 -0.19
C VAL A 88 18.11 2.09 0.40
N TRP A 89 18.43 3.31 0.84
CA TRP A 89 19.73 3.67 1.40
C TRP A 89 20.02 2.98 2.73
N LEU A 90 19.05 2.96 3.65
CA LEU A 90 19.17 2.27 4.94
C LEU A 90 19.36 0.77 4.78
N GLY A 91 18.68 0.19 3.79
CA GLY A 91 18.76 -1.24 3.54
C GLY A 91 17.77 -2.06 4.35
N HIS A 92 17.17 -3.08 3.72
CA HIS A 92 16.15 -3.91 4.36
C HIS A 92 16.71 -4.70 5.55
N ARG A 93 18.00 -5.09 5.52
CA ARG A 93 18.67 -5.76 6.64
C ARG A 93 18.85 -4.85 7.87
N THR A 94 19.25 -3.60 7.67
CA THR A 94 19.34 -2.62 8.77
C THR A 94 17.94 -2.35 9.32
N LEU A 95 16.97 -2.19 8.43
CA LEU A 95 15.58 -1.95 8.81
C LEU A 95 15.02 -3.09 9.67
N ARG A 96 15.42 -4.35 9.41
CA ARG A 96 15.09 -5.51 10.25
C ARG A 96 15.41 -5.29 11.73
N THR A 97 16.52 -4.62 12.05
CA THR A 97 16.88 -4.31 13.45
C THR A 97 16.05 -3.18 14.06
N ALA A 98 15.55 -2.26 13.24
CA ALA A 98 14.71 -1.15 13.67
C ALA A 98 13.22 -1.54 13.80
N VAL A 99 12.81 -2.72 13.32
CA VAL A 99 11.42 -3.18 13.31
C VAL A 99 10.72 -3.08 14.67
N PRO A 100 11.31 -3.49 15.81
CA PRO A 100 10.64 -3.36 17.11
C PRO A 100 10.31 -1.91 17.46
N ILE A 101 11.21 -0.98 17.13
CA ILE A 101 11.03 0.46 17.37
C ILE A 101 9.94 1.00 16.43
N LEU A 102 10.01 0.69 15.13
CA LEU A 102 9.00 1.13 14.15
C LEU A 102 7.62 0.60 14.50
N TYR A 103 7.52 -0.66 14.91
CA TYR A 103 6.29 -1.27 15.39
C TYR A 103 5.76 -0.54 16.62
N GLY A 104 6.59 -0.30 17.64
CA GLY A 104 6.22 0.46 18.84
C GLY A 104 5.72 1.87 18.51
N ILE A 105 6.38 2.58 17.60
CA ILE A 105 5.95 3.90 17.12
C ILE A 105 4.60 3.80 16.41
N SER A 106 4.40 2.82 15.53
CA SER A 106 3.12 2.64 14.81
C SER A 106 1.95 2.33 15.76
N VAL A 107 2.17 1.47 16.76
CA VAL A 107 1.18 1.16 17.80
C VAL A 107 0.92 2.38 18.68
N PHE A 108 1.95 3.14 19.03
CA PHE A 108 1.79 4.37 19.78
C PHE A 108 0.98 5.41 19.00
N MET A 109 1.27 5.63 17.73
CA MET A 109 0.54 6.58 16.88
C MET A 109 -0.93 6.21 16.75
N ILE A 110 -1.27 4.93 16.60
CA ILE A 110 -2.68 4.53 16.56
C ILE A 110 -3.36 4.69 17.93
N LEU A 111 -2.66 4.41 19.04
CA LEU A 111 -3.22 4.70 20.36
C LEU A 111 -3.49 6.19 20.57
N LEU A 112 -2.64 7.08 20.02
CA LEU A 112 -2.88 8.52 20.06
C LEU A 112 -4.17 8.94 19.36
N VAL A 113 -4.59 8.24 18.30
CA VAL A 113 -5.86 8.54 17.61
C VAL A 113 -7.07 8.31 18.52
N LEU A 114 -6.99 7.36 19.47
CA LEU A 114 -8.06 7.14 20.44
C LEU A 114 -8.15 8.26 21.50
N THR A 115 -7.11 9.08 21.64
CA THR A 115 -7.10 10.24 22.53
C THR A 115 -7.74 11.46 21.85
N PRO A 116 -8.04 12.56 22.57
CA PRO A 116 -8.59 13.80 21.99
C PRO A 116 -7.78 14.41 20.82
N LEU A 117 -6.56 13.91 20.56
CA LEU A 117 -5.74 14.30 19.42
C LEU A 117 -6.18 13.66 18.09
N GLY A 118 -6.98 12.60 18.14
CA GLY A 118 -7.54 11.99 16.94
C GLY A 118 -8.74 12.76 16.42
N GLU A 119 -8.72 13.07 15.13
CA GLU A 119 -9.75 13.81 14.40
C GLU A 119 -10.68 12.87 13.65
N THR A 120 -11.95 13.29 13.54
CA THR A 120 -12.98 12.56 12.78
C THR A 120 -13.12 13.19 11.40
N ILE A 121 -12.78 12.41 10.36
CA ILE A 121 -12.96 12.81 8.95
C ILE A 121 -13.89 11.80 8.30
N ASN A 122 -14.93 12.29 7.60
CA ASN A 122 -15.93 11.45 6.92
C ASN A 122 -16.60 10.41 7.84
N GLY A 123 -16.83 10.79 9.11
CA GLY A 123 -17.46 9.92 10.12
C GLY A 123 -16.53 8.88 10.74
N GLN A 124 -15.26 8.83 10.37
CA GLN A 124 -14.26 7.93 10.95
C GLN A 124 -13.20 8.68 11.73
N ARG A 125 -12.95 8.25 12.97
CA ARG A 125 -11.89 8.79 13.83
C ARG A 125 -10.61 7.98 13.67
N ASN A 126 -9.91 8.21 12.57
CA ASN A 126 -8.69 7.49 12.20
C ASN A 126 -7.52 8.42 11.77
N TRP A 127 -7.62 9.74 12.00
CA TRP A 127 -6.62 10.72 11.56
C TRP A 127 -5.96 11.47 12.72
N LEU A 128 -4.67 11.76 12.56
CA LEU A 128 -3.93 12.73 13.37
C LEU A 128 -3.65 13.94 12.51
N VAL A 129 -4.11 15.13 12.92
CA VAL A 129 -3.90 16.36 12.18
C VAL A 129 -2.93 17.25 12.95
N ALA A 130 -1.81 17.60 12.33
CA ALA A 130 -0.81 18.48 12.93
C ALA A 130 -0.21 19.41 11.87
N GLY A 131 -0.23 20.72 12.13
CA GLY A 131 0.45 21.72 11.29
C GLY A 131 0.03 21.72 9.81
N GLY A 132 -1.21 21.36 9.50
CA GLY A 132 -1.72 21.29 8.12
C GLY A 132 -1.40 19.99 7.35
N LEU A 133 -0.73 19.04 8.00
CA LEU A 133 -0.56 17.67 7.53
C LEU A 133 -1.56 16.73 8.24
N SER A 134 -2.23 15.88 7.48
CA SER A 134 -3.06 14.80 8.01
C SER A 134 -2.33 13.47 7.88
N LEU A 135 -2.11 12.81 9.02
CA LEU A 135 -1.43 11.53 9.12
C LEU A 135 -2.43 10.45 9.52
N GLN A 136 -2.50 9.36 8.77
CA GLN A 136 -3.30 8.18 9.08
C GLN A 136 -2.36 7.06 9.56
N PRO A 137 -2.28 6.78 10.87
CA PRO A 137 -1.34 5.79 11.41
C PRO A 137 -1.55 4.38 10.84
N ALA A 138 -2.79 4.06 10.44
CA ALA A 138 -3.19 2.78 9.88
C ALA A 138 -2.41 2.40 8.60
N GLU A 139 -1.97 3.40 7.82
CA GLU A 139 -1.13 3.20 6.63
C GLU A 139 0.25 2.63 7.01
N PHE A 140 0.84 3.08 8.12
CA PHE A 140 2.14 2.61 8.60
C PHE A 140 2.04 1.25 9.30
N ILE A 141 0.90 0.95 9.93
CA ILE A 141 0.64 -0.35 10.56
C ILE A 141 0.74 -1.49 9.55
N LYS A 142 0.23 -1.30 8.33
CA LYS A 142 0.35 -2.32 7.26
C LYS A 142 1.82 -2.71 7.04
N ILE A 143 2.70 -1.71 6.97
CA ILE A 143 4.15 -1.93 6.80
C ILE A 143 4.76 -2.59 8.04
N THR A 144 4.45 -2.11 9.26
CA THR A 144 5.06 -2.67 10.47
C THR A 144 4.57 -4.07 10.81
N ILE A 145 3.34 -4.44 10.44
CA ILE A 145 2.85 -5.83 10.48
C ILE A 145 3.69 -6.70 9.53
N ILE A 146 3.86 -6.28 8.26
CA ILE A 146 4.68 -7.02 7.28
C ILE A 146 6.09 -7.24 7.82
N LEU A 147 6.76 -6.17 8.25
CA LEU A 147 8.14 -6.23 8.74
C LEU A 147 8.26 -7.02 10.05
N GLY A 148 7.32 -6.84 10.98
CA GLY A 148 7.29 -7.50 12.29
C GLY A 148 7.08 -9.00 12.16
N MET A 149 6.09 -9.42 11.37
CA MET A 149 5.86 -10.83 11.11
C MET A 149 7.02 -11.46 10.34
N ALA A 150 7.55 -10.78 9.31
CA ALA A 150 8.71 -11.26 8.56
C ALA A 150 9.92 -11.47 9.48
N MET A 151 10.18 -10.51 10.38
CA MET A 151 11.27 -10.62 11.35
C MET A 151 11.10 -11.85 12.24
N LEU A 152 9.92 -12.06 12.84
CA LEU A 152 9.70 -13.20 13.74
C LEU A 152 9.79 -14.54 13.00
N LEU A 153 9.09 -14.67 11.88
CA LEU A 153 9.01 -15.92 11.11
C LEU A 153 10.35 -16.30 10.48
N ALA A 154 11.13 -15.33 10.01
CA ALA A 154 12.38 -15.60 9.32
C ALA A 154 13.60 -15.77 10.26
N THR A 155 13.56 -15.26 11.50
CA THR A 155 14.78 -15.22 12.35
C THR A 155 15.41 -16.57 12.62
N ARG A 156 14.64 -17.58 13.01
CA ARG A 156 15.20 -18.92 13.26
C ARG A 156 15.48 -19.70 11.98
N VAL A 157 14.83 -19.34 10.87
CA VAL A 157 15.01 -20.02 9.59
C VAL A 157 16.25 -19.51 8.88
N ASP A 158 16.42 -18.19 8.79
CA ASP A 158 17.61 -17.55 8.21
C ASP A 158 18.88 -17.87 9.02
N ALA A 159 18.75 -18.08 10.34
CA ALA A 159 19.87 -18.51 11.20
C ALA A 159 20.29 -19.98 10.98
N GLY A 160 19.48 -20.78 10.27
CA GLY A 160 19.71 -22.21 10.08
C GLY A 160 19.26 -23.09 11.25
N ASP A 161 18.69 -22.52 12.32
CA ASP A 161 18.21 -23.28 13.49
C ASP A 161 17.03 -24.20 13.13
N LYS A 162 16.22 -23.80 12.14
CA LYS A 162 15.03 -24.53 11.68
C LYS A 162 14.86 -24.41 10.18
N GLN A 163 14.27 -25.44 9.57
CA GLN A 163 13.91 -25.41 8.14
C GLN A 163 12.66 -24.57 7.85
N TYR A 164 11.72 -24.51 8.82
CA TYR A 164 10.44 -23.79 8.69
C TYR A 164 10.06 -23.14 10.03
N PRO A 165 9.20 -22.09 10.01
CA PRO A 165 8.68 -21.48 11.24
C PRO A 165 7.88 -22.48 12.07
N ASP A 166 8.16 -22.58 13.37
CA ASP A 166 7.42 -23.46 14.27
C ASP A 166 6.09 -22.85 14.73
N HIS A 167 5.22 -23.67 15.31
CA HIS A 167 3.90 -23.23 15.78
C HIS A 167 3.97 -22.07 16.79
N ARG A 168 5.01 -22.03 17.64
CA ARG A 168 5.19 -20.97 18.63
C ARG A 168 5.54 -19.64 17.95
N THR A 169 6.45 -19.65 16.98
CA THR A 169 6.84 -18.45 16.22
C THR A 169 5.66 -17.95 15.40
N VAL A 170 4.88 -18.84 14.79
CA VAL A 170 3.65 -18.45 14.07
C VAL A 170 2.65 -17.80 15.01
N LEU A 171 2.40 -18.37 16.19
CA LEU A 171 1.50 -17.79 17.18
C LEU A 171 1.98 -16.41 17.67
N GLN A 172 3.29 -16.24 17.88
CA GLN A 172 3.88 -14.95 18.24
C GLN A 172 3.71 -13.91 17.12
N ALA A 173 3.93 -14.31 15.86
CA ALA A 173 3.73 -13.43 14.71
C ALA A 173 2.24 -13.02 14.55
N LEU A 174 1.31 -13.95 14.78
CA LEU A 174 -0.12 -13.65 14.80
C LEU A 174 -0.51 -12.74 15.95
N GLY A 175 0.04 -12.95 17.14
CA GLY A 175 -0.16 -12.05 18.28
C GLY A 175 0.35 -10.64 18.00
N LEU A 176 1.51 -10.51 17.35
CA LEU A 176 2.07 -9.23 16.92
C LEU A 176 1.15 -8.52 15.91
N ALA A 177 0.59 -9.24 14.93
CA ALA A 177 -0.35 -8.64 13.98
C ALA A 177 -1.70 -8.28 14.63
N ALA A 178 -2.18 -9.11 15.56
CA ALA A 178 -3.47 -8.95 16.20
C ALA A 178 -3.55 -7.67 17.06
N VAL A 179 -2.48 -7.27 17.73
CA VAL A 179 -2.48 -6.08 18.61
C VAL A 179 -2.93 -4.80 17.88
N PRO A 180 -2.25 -4.33 16.80
CA PRO A 180 -2.69 -3.15 16.09
C PRO A 180 -4.03 -3.37 15.37
N MET A 181 -4.33 -4.59 14.89
CA MET A 181 -5.62 -4.88 14.25
C MET A 181 -6.80 -4.72 15.22
N VAL A 182 -6.66 -5.17 16.47
CA VAL A 182 -7.70 -4.97 17.49
C VAL A 182 -7.87 -3.48 17.79
N ILE A 183 -6.80 -2.70 17.82
CA ILE A 183 -6.89 -1.25 18.03
C ILE A 183 -7.59 -0.57 16.84
N VAL A 184 -7.28 -0.96 15.60
CA VAL A 184 -7.96 -0.44 14.39
C VAL A 184 -9.46 -0.80 14.40
N LEU A 185 -9.84 -1.97 14.90
CA LEU A 185 -11.25 -2.36 15.03
C LEU A 185 -12.05 -1.42 15.95
N LEU A 186 -11.39 -0.73 16.89
CA LEU A 186 -12.02 0.28 17.74
C LEU A 186 -12.27 1.62 16.99
N MET A 187 -11.73 1.80 15.78
CA MET A 187 -11.80 3.02 14.96
C MET A 187 -12.79 2.93 13.78
N PRO A 188 -13.83 2.09 13.91
CA PRO A 188 -14.65 1.57 12.80
C PRO A 188 -14.06 1.46 11.38
N ASP A 189 -12.76 1.21 11.23
CA ASP A 189 -12.07 1.17 9.93
C ASP A 189 -11.95 -0.27 9.38
N LEU A 190 -13.07 -0.78 8.86
CA LEU A 190 -13.15 -2.15 8.32
C LEU A 190 -12.24 -2.36 7.11
N GLY A 191 -12.07 -1.35 6.26
CA GLY A 191 -11.22 -1.45 5.06
C GLY A 191 -9.79 -1.79 5.44
N THR A 192 -9.22 -1.08 6.42
CA THR A 192 -7.85 -1.35 6.87
C THR A 192 -7.70 -2.74 7.49
N ILE A 193 -8.72 -3.23 8.22
CA ILE A 193 -8.72 -4.59 8.76
C ILE A 193 -8.71 -5.64 7.65
N MET A 194 -9.55 -5.47 6.62
CA MET A 194 -9.58 -6.39 5.49
C MET A 194 -8.21 -6.48 4.81
N VAL A 195 -7.55 -5.34 4.59
CA VAL A 195 -6.19 -5.30 4.04
C VAL A 195 -5.19 -6.00 4.97
N ALA A 196 -5.25 -5.72 6.28
CA ALA A 196 -4.35 -6.33 7.26
C ALA A 196 -4.51 -7.87 7.34
N VAL A 197 -5.74 -8.38 7.28
CA VAL A 197 -6.00 -9.83 7.22
C VAL A 197 -5.35 -10.45 5.98
N VAL A 198 -5.51 -9.83 4.81
CA VAL A 198 -4.93 -10.34 3.57
C VAL A 198 -3.40 -10.27 3.58
N ILE A 199 -2.83 -9.22 4.17
CA ILE A 199 -1.39 -9.13 4.44
C ILE A 199 -0.91 -10.30 5.30
N VAL A 200 -1.58 -10.57 6.42
CA VAL A 200 -1.23 -11.67 7.35
C VAL A 200 -1.29 -13.02 6.62
N LEU A 201 -2.34 -13.26 5.82
CA LEU A 201 -2.48 -14.48 5.02
C LEU A 201 -1.35 -14.61 3.98
N GLY A 202 -1.05 -13.53 3.25
CA GLY A 202 0.04 -13.52 2.26
C GLY A 202 1.41 -13.78 2.88
N VAL A 203 1.68 -13.16 4.03
CA VAL A 203 2.89 -13.40 4.83
C VAL A 203 2.99 -14.85 5.26
N LEU A 204 1.94 -15.44 5.84
CA LEU A 204 1.97 -16.83 6.30
C LEU A 204 2.14 -17.82 5.15
N LEU A 205 1.43 -17.62 4.04
CA LEU A 205 1.55 -18.46 2.85
C LEU A 205 2.97 -18.47 2.28
N SER A 206 3.64 -17.31 2.29
CA SER A 206 5.03 -17.19 1.81
C SER A 206 6.10 -17.68 2.80
N SER A 207 5.76 -17.80 4.08
CA SER A 207 6.71 -18.13 5.15
C SER A 207 7.11 -19.61 5.23
N GLY A 208 6.41 -20.49 4.52
CA GLY A 208 6.58 -21.95 4.64
C GLY A 208 5.97 -22.54 5.92
N ALA A 209 5.21 -21.75 6.68
CA ALA A 209 4.43 -22.24 7.82
C ALA A 209 3.38 -23.27 7.38
N SER A 210 3.01 -24.18 8.28
CA SER A 210 2.02 -25.23 7.98
C SER A 210 0.66 -24.62 7.59
N ASN A 211 0.10 -25.09 6.45
CA ASN A 211 -1.20 -24.65 5.91
C ASN A 211 -2.36 -24.71 6.90
N ARG A 212 -2.25 -25.51 7.98
CA ARG A 212 -3.24 -25.56 9.07
C ARG A 212 -3.52 -24.19 9.68
N TRP A 213 -2.52 -23.31 9.76
CA TRP A 213 -2.70 -21.95 10.29
C TRP A 213 -3.48 -21.06 9.34
N VAL A 214 -3.25 -21.20 8.04
CA VAL A 214 -3.99 -20.47 7.00
C VAL A 214 -5.45 -20.90 7.01
N PHE A 215 -5.72 -22.21 6.95
CA PHE A 215 -7.09 -22.72 7.05
C PHE A 215 -7.74 -22.38 8.40
N GLY A 216 -6.97 -22.42 9.48
CA GLY A 216 -7.42 -22.01 10.81
C GLY A 216 -7.83 -20.53 10.88
N LEU A 217 -7.07 -19.63 10.25
CA LEU A 217 -7.40 -18.21 10.19
C LEU A 217 -8.61 -17.93 9.29
N ILE A 218 -8.72 -18.61 8.15
CA ILE A 218 -9.90 -18.50 7.29
C ILE A 218 -11.14 -18.97 8.05
N GLY A 219 -11.05 -20.11 8.75
CA GLY A 219 -12.12 -20.64 9.58
C GLY A 219 -12.48 -19.70 10.74
N ALA A 220 -11.47 -19.18 11.45
CA ALA A 220 -11.67 -18.23 12.56
C ALA A 220 -12.28 -16.92 12.07
N GLY A 221 -11.87 -16.41 10.90
CA GLY A 221 -12.44 -15.23 10.27
C GLY A 221 -13.91 -15.44 9.89
N ALA A 222 -14.23 -16.58 9.26
CA ALA A 222 -15.61 -16.93 8.92
C ALA A 222 -16.50 -17.06 10.16
N LEU A 223 -16.02 -17.75 11.20
CA LEU A 223 -16.73 -17.86 12.48
C LEU A 223 -16.88 -16.49 13.16
N GLY A 224 -15.86 -15.65 13.13
CA GLY A 224 -15.89 -14.29 13.66
C GLY A 224 -16.92 -13.41 12.96
N ALA A 225 -17.01 -13.50 11.63
CA ALA A 225 -18.03 -12.78 10.85
C ALA A 225 -19.45 -13.26 11.19
N VAL A 226 -19.67 -14.57 11.30
CA VAL A 226 -20.96 -15.14 11.72
C VAL A 226 -21.32 -14.71 13.14
N ALA A 227 -20.36 -14.74 14.07
CA ALA A 227 -20.56 -14.32 15.44
C ALA A 227 -20.89 -12.82 15.53
N ALA A 228 -20.16 -11.97 14.80
CA ALA A 228 -20.42 -10.52 14.77
C ALA A 228 -21.84 -10.21 14.26
N TRP A 229 -22.30 -10.93 13.23
CA TRP A 229 -23.67 -10.80 12.73
C TRP A 229 -24.71 -11.29 13.74
N ARG A 230 -24.52 -12.49 14.31
CA ARG A 230 -25.47 -13.09 15.26
C ARG A 230 -25.59 -12.31 16.58
N LEU A 231 -24.49 -11.71 17.02
CA LEU A 231 -24.42 -10.93 18.25
C LEU A 231 -24.81 -9.45 18.04
N GLN A 232 -25.19 -9.06 16.82
CA GLN A 232 -25.57 -7.68 16.47
C GLN A 232 -24.50 -6.65 16.87
N VAL A 233 -23.22 -7.03 16.76
CA VAL A 233 -22.08 -6.17 17.10
C VAL A 233 -21.73 -5.22 15.96
N LEU A 234 -22.19 -5.52 14.75
CA LEU A 234 -22.01 -4.68 13.57
C LEU A 234 -22.95 -3.48 13.66
N ASP A 235 -22.39 -2.27 13.60
CA ASP A 235 -23.17 -1.04 13.49
C ASP A 235 -24.03 -1.05 12.22
N GLU A 236 -25.17 -0.34 12.25
CA GLU A 236 -26.06 -0.20 11.08
C GLU A 236 -25.31 0.25 9.84
N TYR A 237 -24.33 1.15 9.98
CA TYR A 237 -23.48 1.61 8.89
C TYR A 237 -22.72 0.47 8.18
N GLN A 238 -22.17 -0.47 8.94
CA GLN A 238 -21.39 -1.59 8.40
C GLN A 238 -22.31 -2.60 7.69
N ILE A 239 -23.47 -2.87 8.28
CA ILE A 239 -24.49 -3.73 7.69
C ILE A 239 -25.01 -3.14 6.38
N ASN A 240 -25.27 -1.82 6.36
CA ASN A 240 -25.79 -1.13 5.19
C ASN A 240 -24.84 -1.19 3.99
N ARG A 241 -23.51 -1.18 4.19
CA ARG A 241 -22.53 -1.39 3.09
C ARG A 241 -22.64 -2.77 2.44
N PHE A 242 -22.85 -3.82 3.23
CA PHE A 242 -23.04 -5.18 2.70
C PHE A 242 -24.43 -5.37 2.09
N ALA A 243 -25.47 -4.81 2.72
CA ALA A 243 -26.84 -4.87 2.23
C ALA A 243 -27.02 -4.11 0.91
N ALA A 244 -26.45 -2.91 0.80
CA ALA A 244 -26.45 -2.12 -0.43
C ALA A 244 -25.63 -2.77 -1.55
N PHE A 245 -24.58 -3.54 -1.22
CA PHE A 245 -23.88 -4.35 -2.22
C PHE A 245 -24.76 -5.51 -2.73
N ALA A 246 -25.44 -6.23 -1.83
CA ALA A 246 -26.29 -7.36 -2.19
C ALA A 246 -27.55 -6.93 -2.96
N ASN A 247 -28.14 -5.80 -2.58
CA ASN A 247 -29.25 -5.19 -3.30
C ASN A 247 -29.11 -3.65 -3.29
N PRO A 248 -28.58 -3.05 -4.37
CA PRO A 248 -28.40 -1.60 -4.49
C PRO A 248 -29.70 -0.79 -4.41
N GLU A 249 -30.86 -1.40 -4.65
CA GLU A 249 -32.17 -0.73 -4.59
C GLU A 249 -32.64 -0.47 -3.15
N LEU A 250 -32.04 -1.14 -2.15
CA LEU A 250 -32.38 -0.95 -0.74
C LEU A 250 -31.86 0.38 -0.16
N ASP A 251 -30.86 0.99 -0.81
CA ASP A 251 -30.29 2.27 -0.40
C ASP A 251 -30.04 3.19 -1.62
N PRO A 252 -31.12 3.71 -2.23
CA PRO A 252 -31.06 4.52 -3.45
C PRO A 252 -30.53 5.94 -3.22
N ALA A 253 -30.27 6.35 -1.97
CA ALA A 253 -29.73 7.66 -1.61
C ALA A 253 -28.34 7.61 -0.95
N GLY A 254 -27.88 6.43 -0.51
CA GLY A 254 -26.60 6.24 0.15
C GLY A 254 -25.58 5.46 -0.70
N VAL A 255 -25.14 4.31 -0.21
CA VAL A 255 -24.01 3.55 -0.78
C VAL A 255 -24.36 2.94 -2.15
N GLY A 256 -25.63 2.55 -2.34
CA GLY A 256 -26.13 2.02 -3.60
C GLY A 256 -26.11 3.06 -4.72
N TYR A 257 -26.50 4.30 -4.41
CA TYR A 257 -26.41 5.44 -5.33
C TYR A 257 -24.97 5.67 -5.83
N ASN A 258 -24.02 5.75 -4.90
CA ASN A 258 -22.61 6.03 -5.22
C ASN A 258 -22.02 4.97 -6.16
N THR A 259 -22.32 3.70 -5.89
CA THR A 259 -21.85 2.57 -6.70
C THR A 259 -22.48 2.58 -8.09
N ASN A 260 -23.77 2.93 -8.20
CA ASN A 260 -24.44 3.05 -9.50
C ASN A 260 -23.92 4.23 -10.31
N GLN A 261 -23.70 5.40 -9.71
CA GLN A 261 -23.11 6.54 -10.39
C GLN A 261 -21.67 6.26 -10.82
N ALA A 262 -20.88 5.56 -10.00
CA ALA A 262 -19.55 5.11 -10.36
C ALA A 262 -19.56 4.24 -11.64
N ARG A 263 -20.50 3.30 -11.74
CA ARG A 263 -20.68 2.47 -12.95
C ARG A 263 -21.11 3.28 -14.17
N ILE A 264 -22.04 4.22 -13.99
CA ILE A 264 -22.50 5.10 -15.09
C ILE A 264 -21.34 5.96 -15.61
N ALA A 265 -20.52 6.52 -14.71
CA ALA A 265 -19.34 7.31 -15.07
C ALA A 265 -18.31 6.49 -15.85
N ILE A 266 -17.99 5.28 -15.38
CA ILE A 266 -17.08 4.38 -16.10
C ILE A 266 -17.68 3.99 -17.47
N GLY A 267 -18.98 3.75 -17.53
CA GLY A 267 -19.68 3.39 -18.76
C GLY A 267 -19.75 4.52 -19.79
N SER A 268 -19.85 5.79 -19.36
CA SER A 268 -19.93 6.94 -20.27
C SER A 268 -18.59 7.28 -20.95
N GLY A 269 -17.46 6.84 -20.38
CA GLY A 269 -16.14 7.08 -20.96
C GLY A 269 -15.86 6.33 -22.27
N GLY A 270 -16.58 5.26 -22.58
CA GLY A 270 -16.33 4.48 -23.82
C GLY A 270 -14.88 3.99 -23.94
N LEU A 271 -14.35 3.91 -25.17
CA LEU A 271 -12.99 3.40 -25.40
C LEU A 271 -11.88 4.40 -25.06
N PHE A 272 -12.06 5.67 -25.42
CA PHE A 272 -11.01 6.70 -25.35
C PHE A 272 -11.23 7.77 -24.26
N GLY A 273 -12.36 7.71 -23.56
CA GLY A 273 -12.72 8.68 -22.55
C GLY A 273 -13.41 9.90 -23.14
N THR A 274 -13.97 10.71 -22.25
CA THR A 274 -14.55 12.01 -22.56
C THR A 274 -13.49 13.12 -22.71
N GLY A 275 -12.24 12.84 -22.30
CA GLY A 275 -11.15 13.80 -22.23
C GLY A 275 -10.96 14.33 -20.80
N LEU A 276 -9.70 14.56 -20.41
CA LEU A 276 -9.36 15.04 -19.07
C LEU A 276 -10.09 16.35 -18.73
N GLY A 277 -10.87 16.32 -17.65
CA GLY A 277 -11.68 17.42 -17.16
C GLY A 277 -13.03 17.60 -17.87
N HIS A 278 -13.34 16.78 -18.87
CA HIS A 278 -14.60 16.86 -19.61
C HIS A 278 -15.60 15.78 -19.17
N GLY A 279 -15.29 15.01 -18.12
CA GLY A 279 -16.22 14.07 -17.52
C GLY A 279 -17.43 14.78 -16.92
N SER A 280 -18.61 14.46 -17.43
CA SER A 280 -19.90 14.97 -16.96
C SER A 280 -20.21 14.54 -15.52
N GLN A 281 -19.90 13.29 -15.16
CA GLN A 281 -20.13 12.73 -13.84
C GLN A 281 -19.09 13.21 -12.83
N THR A 282 -17.84 13.32 -13.27
CA THR A 282 -16.73 13.90 -12.53
C THR A 282 -16.96 15.37 -12.23
N THR A 283 -17.25 16.18 -13.25
CA THR A 283 -17.49 17.62 -13.09
C THR A 283 -18.77 17.92 -12.33
N GLY A 284 -19.82 17.11 -12.55
CA GLY A 284 -21.10 17.25 -11.88
C GLY A 284 -21.12 16.75 -10.43
N GLN A 285 -20.01 16.20 -9.93
CA GLN A 285 -19.85 15.75 -8.54
C GLN A 285 -20.88 14.67 -8.12
N PHE A 286 -21.33 13.85 -9.08
CA PHE A 286 -22.35 12.84 -8.84
C PHE A 286 -21.84 11.61 -8.09
N VAL A 287 -20.51 11.40 -8.05
CA VAL A 287 -19.86 10.35 -7.26
C VAL A 287 -19.11 11.01 -6.10
N PRO A 288 -19.32 10.57 -4.84
CA PRO A 288 -18.60 11.13 -3.71
C PRO A 288 -17.14 10.68 -3.68
N GLU A 289 -16.28 11.48 -3.04
CA GLU A 289 -14.88 11.14 -2.78
C GLU A 289 -14.10 10.62 -4.01
N GLN A 290 -14.36 11.20 -5.18
CA GLN A 290 -13.68 10.87 -6.44
C GLN A 290 -12.17 11.05 -6.38
N GLN A 291 -11.67 11.95 -5.55
CA GLN A 291 -10.24 12.16 -5.41
C GLN A 291 -9.55 11.08 -4.56
N THR A 292 -10.27 10.37 -3.69
CA THR A 292 -9.73 9.30 -2.84
C THR A 292 -10.25 7.93 -3.27
N ASP A 293 -11.44 7.55 -2.86
CA ASP A 293 -11.91 6.17 -2.85
C ASP A 293 -12.51 5.78 -4.20
N PHE A 294 -13.01 6.76 -4.96
CA PHE A 294 -13.63 6.55 -6.27
C PHE A 294 -12.79 7.08 -7.43
N VAL A 295 -11.47 7.26 -7.27
CA VAL A 295 -10.59 7.83 -8.32
C VAL A 295 -10.58 7.03 -9.62
N PHE A 296 -10.82 5.71 -9.53
CA PHE A 296 -10.91 4.86 -10.72
C PHE A 296 -12.13 5.21 -11.60
N THR A 297 -13.18 5.82 -11.04
CA THR A 297 -14.34 6.29 -11.81
C THR A 297 -13.96 7.44 -12.73
N VAL A 298 -13.13 8.36 -12.25
CA VAL A 298 -12.60 9.48 -13.04
C VAL A 298 -11.70 8.96 -14.16
N ALA A 299 -10.86 7.95 -13.86
CA ALA A 299 -10.06 7.30 -14.89
C ALA A 299 -10.91 6.65 -15.98
N GLY A 300 -11.96 5.92 -15.58
CA GLY A 300 -12.89 5.27 -16.52
C GLY A 300 -13.67 6.27 -17.37
N GLU A 301 -14.15 7.37 -16.78
CA GLU A 301 -14.92 8.39 -17.51
C GLU A 301 -14.05 9.22 -18.45
N GLU A 302 -12.91 9.73 -17.96
CA GLU A 302 -12.14 10.75 -18.67
C GLU A 302 -11.06 10.17 -19.58
N LEU A 303 -10.46 9.05 -19.20
CA LEU A 303 -9.44 8.36 -20.01
C LEU A 303 -10.00 7.14 -20.75
N GLY A 304 -11.23 6.72 -20.44
CA GLY A 304 -11.90 5.59 -21.07
C GLY A 304 -11.27 4.24 -20.74
N PHE A 305 -11.69 3.24 -21.50
CA PHE A 305 -11.16 1.88 -21.38
C PHE A 305 -9.64 1.80 -21.54
N VAL A 306 -9.05 2.56 -22.48
CA VAL A 306 -7.60 2.54 -22.74
C VAL A 306 -6.81 3.06 -21.53
N GLY A 307 -7.23 4.19 -20.95
CA GLY A 307 -6.54 4.74 -19.78
C GLY A 307 -6.75 3.93 -18.50
N ALA A 308 -7.98 3.48 -18.25
CA ALA A 308 -8.26 2.57 -17.13
C ALA A 308 -7.46 1.26 -17.27
N GLY A 309 -7.39 0.70 -18.48
CA GLY A 309 -6.58 -0.47 -18.81
C GLY A 309 -5.08 -0.23 -18.61
N LEU A 310 -4.57 0.96 -18.95
CA LEU A 310 -3.17 1.34 -18.69
C LEU A 310 -2.86 1.37 -17.19
N ILE A 311 -3.74 1.91 -16.35
CA ILE A 311 -3.58 1.92 -14.89
C ILE A 311 -3.47 0.48 -14.36
N LEU A 312 -4.40 -0.40 -14.78
CA LEU A 312 -4.38 -1.82 -14.39
C LEU A 312 -3.11 -2.53 -14.88
N LEU A 313 -2.65 -2.24 -16.10
CA LEU A 313 -1.43 -2.80 -16.66
C LEU A 313 -0.20 -2.37 -15.84
N LEU A 314 -0.08 -1.09 -15.49
CA LEU A 314 1.03 -0.58 -14.68
C LEU A 314 1.04 -1.18 -13.27
N LEU A 315 -0.12 -1.29 -12.62
CA LEU A 315 -0.26 -2.00 -11.34
C LEU A 315 0.13 -3.48 -11.48
N GLY A 316 -0.31 -4.13 -12.56
CA GLY A 316 0.05 -5.50 -12.90
C GLY A 316 1.56 -5.69 -13.08
N ILE A 317 2.26 -4.74 -13.72
CA ILE A 317 3.72 -4.75 -13.84
C ILE A 317 4.38 -4.66 -12.47
N ILE A 318 3.92 -3.76 -11.59
CA ILE A 318 4.46 -3.64 -10.22
C ILE A 318 4.30 -4.98 -9.48
N LEU A 319 3.11 -5.58 -9.49
CA LEU A 319 2.84 -6.86 -8.83
C LEU A 319 3.68 -8.00 -9.42
N TRP A 320 3.75 -8.10 -10.75
CA TRP A 320 4.55 -9.12 -11.43
C TRP A 320 6.03 -9.04 -11.06
N ARG A 321 6.60 -7.82 -11.07
CA ARG A 321 8.00 -7.60 -10.72
C ARG A 321 8.24 -7.80 -9.23
N ALA A 322 7.30 -7.43 -8.36
CA ALA A 322 7.39 -7.73 -6.93
C ALA A 322 7.40 -9.25 -6.68
N CYS A 323 6.53 -10.02 -7.36
CA CYS A 323 6.56 -11.49 -7.33
C CYS A 323 7.91 -12.05 -7.79
N ARG A 324 8.50 -11.45 -8.84
CA ARG A 324 9.84 -11.82 -9.30
C ARG A 324 10.91 -11.55 -8.24
N ILE A 325 10.87 -10.40 -7.55
CA ILE A 325 11.78 -10.09 -6.43
C ILE A 325 11.62 -11.11 -5.30
N ALA A 326 10.38 -11.44 -4.92
CA ALA A 326 10.08 -12.43 -3.88
C ALA A 326 10.62 -13.84 -4.22
N ARG A 327 10.65 -14.22 -5.50
CA ARG A 327 11.19 -15.52 -5.96
C ARG A 327 12.70 -15.56 -6.09
N GLU A 328 13.34 -14.42 -6.31
CA GLU A 328 14.77 -14.32 -6.59
C GLU A 328 15.63 -13.99 -5.36
N THR A 329 15.01 -13.62 -4.24
CA THR A 329 15.71 -13.37 -2.98
C THR A 329 16.17 -14.68 -2.33
N THR A 330 17.30 -14.62 -1.63
CA THR A 330 17.90 -15.78 -0.95
C THR A 330 17.48 -15.90 0.51
N GLU A 331 17.07 -14.79 1.13
CA GLU A 331 16.65 -14.74 2.54
C GLU A 331 15.14 -14.86 2.66
N LEU A 332 14.66 -15.65 3.64
CA LEU A 332 13.24 -15.81 3.89
C LEU A 332 12.61 -14.48 4.32
N TYR A 333 13.35 -13.67 5.08
CA TYR A 333 12.89 -12.32 5.47
C TYR A 333 12.49 -11.49 4.25
N GLY A 334 13.34 -11.42 3.23
CA GLY A 334 13.05 -10.68 1.99
C GLY A 334 11.84 -11.26 1.24
N THR A 335 11.70 -12.59 1.20
CA THR A 335 10.55 -13.26 0.56
C THR A 335 9.24 -12.86 1.23
N ILE A 336 9.20 -12.93 2.57
CA ILE A 336 8.00 -12.63 3.35
C ILE A 336 7.63 -11.15 3.24
N VAL A 337 8.61 -10.25 3.31
CA VAL A 337 8.34 -8.80 3.16
C VAL A 337 7.76 -8.51 1.78
N ALA A 338 8.37 -9.05 0.71
CA ALA A 338 7.87 -8.86 -0.65
C ALA A 338 6.45 -9.46 -0.82
N ALA A 339 6.19 -10.66 -0.28
CA ALA A 339 4.88 -11.29 -0.32
C ALA A 339 3.79 -10.49 0.41
N GLY A 340 4.10 -9.91 1.58
CA GLY A 340 3.20 -9.02 2.29
C GLY A 340 2.83 -7.77 1.48
N ILE A 341 3.81 -7.15 0.81
CA ILE A 341 3.59 -5.98 -0.06
C ILE A 341 2.76 -6.36 -1.30
N ILE A 342 3.01 -7.53 -1.90
CA ILE A 342 2.22 -8.04 -3.03
C ILE A 342 0.77 -8.24 -2.61
N ALA A 343 0.53 -8.91 -1.47
CA ALA A 343 -0.81 -9.15 -0.95
C ALA A 343 -1.54 -7.83 -0.65
N TRP A 344 -0.83 -6.88 -0.04
CA TRP A 344 -1.35 -5.54 0.22
C TRP A 344 -1.78 -4.84 -1.07
N PHE A 345 -0.87 -4.65 -2.04
CA PHE A 345 -1.15 -3.90 -3.26
C PHE A 345 -2.21 -4.59 -4.12
N ALA A 346 -2.17 -5.92 -4.23
CA ALA A 346 -3.12 -6.68 -5.01
C ALA A 346 -4.54 -6.54 -4.43
N PHE A 347 -4.70 -6.73 -3.12
CA PHE A 347 -6.01 -6.65 -2.49
C PHE A 347 -6.57 -5.23 -2.50
N GLN A 348 -5.76 -4.23 -2.15
CA GLN A 348 -6.19 -2.84 -2.12
C GLN A 348 -6.55 -2.32 -3.52
N SER A 349 -5.80 -2.72 -4.56
CA SER A 349 -6.14 -2.36 -5.94
C SER A 349 -7.42 -3.07 -6.41
N PHE A 350 -7.55 -4.36 -6.09
CA PHE A 350 -8.72 -5.15 -6.46
C PHE A 350 -9.99 -4.65 -5.75
N GLU A 351 -9.90 -4.29 -4.47
CA GLU A 351 -11.04 -3.75 -3.73
C GLU A 351 -11.45 -2.38 -4.28
N ASN A 352 -10.51 -1.44 -4.47
CA ASN A 352 -10.83 -0.11 -4.99
C ASN A 352 -11.46 -0.16 -6.41
N VAL A 353 -10.84 -0.89 -7.33
CA VAL A 353 -11.41 -1.08 -8.68
C VAL A 353 -12.71 -1.89 -8.60
N GLY A 354 -12.77 -2.85 -7.68
CA GLY A 354 -13.92 -3.71 -7.51
C GLY A 354 -15.16 -2.96 -7.00
N MET A 355 -15.01 -2.05 -6.04
CA MET A 355 -16.10 -1.25 -5.51
C MET A 355 -16.64 -0.26 -6.55
N THR A 356 -15.78 0.31 -7.38
CA THR A 356 -16.21 1.23 -8.46
C THR A 356 -16.96 0.53 -9.60
N LEU A 357 -16.62 -0.73 -9.88
CA LEU A 357 -17.35 -1.61 -10.79
C LEU A 357 -18.54 -2.32 -10.11
N GLY A 358 -18.70 -2.17 -8.79
CA GLY A 358 -19.70 -2.84 -7.94
C GLY A 358 -19.60 -4.37 -7.93
N ILE A 359 -18.40 -4.93 -8.12
CA ILE A 359 -18.11 -6.36 -7.89
C ILE A 359 -17.67 -6.63 -6.45
N MET A 360 -17.35 -5.59 -5.68
CA MET A 360 -17.03 -5.63 -4.26
C MET A 360 -17.82 -4.54 -3.50
N PRO A 361 -18.07 -4.72 -2.18
CA PRO A 361 -18.67 -3.69 -1.35
C PRO A 361 -17.73 -2.50 -1.16
N VAL A 362 -18.28 -1.32 -0.90
CA VAL A 362 -17.51 -0.09 -0.67
C VAL A 362 -16.76 -0.17 0.68
N ALA A 363 -15.44 -0.38 0.67
CA ALA A 363 -14.63 -0.37 1.89
C ALA A 363 -13.92 0.96 2.16
N GLY A 364 -13.75 1.80 1.15
CA GLY A 364 -13.11 3.12 1.27
C GLY A 364 -11.59 3.04 1.32
N LEU A 365 -10.99 2.19 0.48
CA LEU A 365 -9.53 2.06 0.38
C LEU A 365 -9.01 2.85 -0.82
N PRO A 366 -7.90 3.60 -0.68
CA PRO A 366 -7.33 4.33 -1.81
C PRO A 366 -6.68 3.40 -2.82
N LEU A 367 -6.75 3.71 -4.11
CA LEU A 367 -5.99 3.02 -5.15
C LEU A 367 -4.50 3.35 -5.00
N PRO A 368 -3.59 2.36 -4.86
CA PRO A 368 -2.17 2.61 -4.68
C PRO A 368 -1.59 3.50 -5.79
N PHE A 369 -0.79 4.50 -5.41
CA PHE A 369 -0.15 5.51 -6.27
C PHE A 369 -1.06 6.50 -6.98
N VAL A 370 -2.37 6.22 -7.11
CA VAL A 370 -3.30 7.02 -7.92
C VAL A 370 -4.17 7.93 -7.05
N SER A 371 -4.75 7.38 -5.98
CA SER A 371 -5.66 8.12 -5.11
C SER A 371 -4.97 9.22 -4.31
N TYR A 372 -5.69 10.28 -4.02
CA TYR A 372 -5.25 11.30 -3.08
C TYR A 372 -5.22 10.77 -1.65
N GLY A 373 -4.06 10.85 -1.02
CA GLY A 373 -3.90 10.55 0.41
C GLY A 373 -2.45 10.68 0.82
N GLY A 374 -2.12 11.64 1.70
CA GLY A 374 -0.74 11.92 2.06
C GLY A 374 -0.03 10.71 2.68
N SER A 375 -0.64 10.13 3.72
CA SER A 375 -0.09 8.95 4.41
C SER A 375 -0.05 7.72 3.52
N SER A 376 -1.07 7.50 2.68
CA SER A 376 -1.10 6.38 1.75
C SER A 376 0.04 6.50 0.73
N MET A 377 0.28 7.70 0.18
CA MET A 377 1.41 7.95 -0.73
C MET A 377 2.75 7.68 -0.05
N PHE A 378 2.94 8.10 1.21
CA PHE A 378 4.16 7.78 1.95
C PHE A 378 4.34 6.26 2.09
N ALA A 379 3.29 5.55 2.48
CA ALA A 379 3.35 4.12 2.74
C ALA A 379 3.61 3.30 1.47
N VAL A 380 2.95 3.60 0.34
CA VAL A 380 3.18 2.88 -0.92
C VAL A 380 4.59 3.11 -1.47
N TRP A 381 5.13 4.33 -1.33
CA TRP A 381 6.51 4.62 -1.75
C TRP A 381 7.54 3.96 -0.83
N VAL A 382 7.31 3.91 0.48
CA VAL A 382 8.14 3.12 1.41
C VAL A 382 8.13 1.64 1.02
N ALA A 383 6.96 1.07 0.68
CA ALA A 383 6.87 -0.31 0.21
C ALA A 383 7.67 -0.56 -1.08
N ILE A 384 7.62 0.37 -2.05
CA ILE A 384 8.50 0.31 -3.22
C ILE A 384 9.97 0.35 -2.79
N GLY A 385 10.33 1.21 -1.84
CA GLY A 385 11.68 1.29 -1.28
C GLY A 385 12.15 -0.02 -0.66
N LEU A 386 11.27 -0.73 0.06
CA LEU A 386 11.54 -2.06 0.61
C LEU A 386 11.82 -3.08 -0.49
N LEU A 387 10.97 -3.16 -1.52
CA LEU A 387 11.15 -4.06 -2.66
C LEU A 387 12.47 -3.78 -3.39
N GLN A 388 12.77 -2.51 -3.64
CA GLN A 388 14.03 -2.10 -4.28
C GLN A 388 15.24 -2.42 -3.40
N SER A 389 15.14 -2.22 -2.09
CA SER A 389 16.19 -2.56 -1.14
C SER A 389 16.49 -4.06 -1.11
N ILE A 390 15.47 -4.92 -1.17
CA ILE A 390 15.62 -6.38 -1.30
C ILE A 390 16.33 -6.73 -2.61
N ARG A 391 15.92 -6.09 -3.71
CA ARG A 391 16.53 -6.32 -5.03
C ARG A 391 18.01 -5.93 -5.09
N VAL A 392 18.37 -4.75 -4.58
CA VAL A 392 19.72 -4.19 -4.68
C VAL A 392 20.74 -5.00 -3.86
N GLN A 393 20.34 -5.47 -2.68
CA GLN A 393 21.21 -6.17 -1.74
C GLN A 393 21.43 -7.66 -2.07
N ARG A 394 20.87 -8.14 -3.18
CA ARG A 394 21.13 -9.48 -3.68
C ARG A 394 22.63 -9.64 -4.00
N PRO A 395 23.30 -10.71 -3.50
CA PRO A 395 24.67 -11.01 -3.88
C PRO A 395 24.74 -11.30 -5.39
N MET A 396 25.74 -10.76 -6.08
CA MET A 396 25.96 -11.13 -7.48
C MET A 396 26.37 -12.60 -7.51
N SER A 397 25.59 -13.44 -8.19
CA SER A 397 26.11 -14.75 -8.60
C SER A 397 27.26 -14.48 -9.57
N ALA A 398 28.48 -14.86 -9.14
CA ALA A 398 29.69 -14.76 -9.95
C ALA A 398 29.60 -15.61 -11.21
#